data_AF-A0A5C3R504-F1
#
_entry.id   AF-A0A5C3R504-F1
#
_cell.length_a   1.000
_cell.length_b   1.000
_cell.length_c   1.000
_cell.angle_alpha   90.00
_cell.angle_beta   90.00
_cell.angle_gamma   90.00
#
_symmetry.space_group_name_H-M   'P 1'
#
loop_
_entity.id
_entity.type
_entity.pdbx_description
1 polymer ?
#
loop_
_entity_poly.entity_id
_entity_poly.type
_entity_poly.pdbx_seq_one_letter_code
_entity_poly.pdbx_strand_id
1 'polypeptide(L)'
;MGAPLPQGALIQIPQDVLDSLFYHTLIMPCTLVGFYTLLWYDYFSTMEEELKCIWGRPMSTGKVLLIVNRYLPFCDATMMMSLVFQVHTGRECHLLAGVVTWLIFIGSAASEMILMLRTLAIWQRNRWVLRLFCLLVFGMWPICIWLVYKETSKNIYDTEGGIGRCISHEDTHELYIPYALLMVSETIIVVLTTVKAWQHLPKSHSAWVHQLYRDGLLFYFYVLCISTLNMAMISAGPVYYKSWLVLPQRIVHSVLCNRVLFFLLDPQVARRKEPSDRVPISNQGRSSVINSVVVTGAHGEVTTRTFNINDDLFLEEMGPRLHRTSTSAESSSFYLSRP
;
A
#
# COMPACT_ATOMS: atom_id res chain seq x y z
N MET A 1 5.58 -57.85 -49.95
CA MET A 1 5.12 -58.15 -48.57
C MET A 1 5.45 -56.93 -47.73
N GLY A 2 4.48 -56.02 -47.60
CA GLY A 2 4.63 -54.81 -46.80
C GLY A 2 4.42 -55.15 -45.34
N ALA A 3 5.36 -54.75 -44.49
CA ALA A 3 5.17 -54.76 -43.05
C ALA A 3 4.07 -53.74 -42.69
N PRO A 4 3.03 -54.11 -41.93
CA PRO A 4 2.04 -53.14 -41.49
C PRO A 4 2.67 -52.23 -40.42
N LEU A 5 2.58 -50.92 -40.63
CA LEU A 5 2.85 -49.90 -39.61
C LEU A 5 1.91 -50.12 -38.41
N PRO A 6 2.40 -50.00 -37.16
CA PRO A 6 1.56 -50.19 -35.98
C PRO A 6 0.51 -49.08 -35.92
N GLN A 7 -0.76 -49.46 -36.04
CA GLN A 7 -1.91 -48.60 -35.83
C GLN A 7 -2.06 -48.33 -34.33
N GLY A 8 -2.10 -47.05 -33.95
CA GLY A 8 -2.77 -46.63 -32.72
C GLY A 8 -1.91 -46.43 -31.46
N ALA A 9 -0.71 -45.87 -31.56
CA ALA A 9 -0.17 -45.13 -30.42
C ALA A 9 -0.97 -43.82 -30.27
N LEU A 10 -2.13 -43.87 -29.58
CA LEU A 10 -2.73 -42.67 -29.03
C LEU A 10 -1.66 -42.04 -28.14
N ILE A 11 -1.12 -40.89 -28.56
CA ILE A 11 -0.26 -40.06 -27.72
C ILE A 11 -1.13 -39.63 -26.54
N GLN A 12 -1.10 -40.38 -25.44
CA GLN A 12 -1.69 -39.95 -24.18
C GLN A 12 -0.84 -38.78 -23.70
N ILE A 13 -1.33 -37.56 -23.94
CA ILE A 13 -0.72 -36.36 -23.39
C ILE A 13 -0.85 -36.46 -21.86
N PRO A 14 0.25 -36.37 -21.11
CA PRO A 14 0.22 -36.42 -19.65
C PRO A 14 -0.73 -35.35 -19.07
N GLN A 15 -1.49 -35.67 -18.03
CA GLN A 15 -2.50 -34.75 -17.45
C GLN A 15 -1.87 -33.45 -16.93
N ASP A 16 -0.66 -33.52 -16.41
CA ASP A 16 0.17 -32.39 -15.99
C ASP A 16 0.48 -31.40 -17.13
N VAL A 17 0.70 -31.91 -18.35
CA VAL A 17 0.92 -31.06 -19.53
C VAL A 17 -0.38 -30.34 -19.92
N LEU A 18 -1.52 -31.04 -19.83
CA LEU A 18 -2.82 -30.43 -20.11
C LEU A 18 -3.19 -29.35 -19.09
N ASP A 19 -2.94 -29.60 -17.81
CA ASP A 19 -3.19 -28.63 -16.72
C ASP A 19 -2.29 -27.39 -16.85
N SER A 20 -1.01 -27.58 -17.17
CA SER A 20 -0.08 -26.49 -17.45
C SER A 20 -0.53 -25.65 -18.65
N LEU A 21 -0.89 -26.30 -19.76
CA LEU A 21 -1.41 -25.62 -20.95
C LEU A 21 -2.68 -24.83 -20.64
N PHE A 22 -3.63 -25.43 -19.92
CA PHE A 22 -4.88 -24.77 -19.53
C PHE A 22 -4.62 -23.53 -18.65
N TYR A 23 -3.69 -23.64 -17.72
CA TYR A 23 -3.27 -22.51 -16.87
C TYR A 23 -2.67 -21.36 -17.69
N HIS A 24 -1.67 -21.64 -18.54
CA HIS A 24 -0.94 -20.63 -19.31
C HIS A 24 -1.77 -20.03 -20.45
N THR A 25 -2.77 -20.74 -20.97
CA THR A 25 -3.60 -20.26 -22.09
C THR A 25 -4.89 -19.59 -21.66
N LEU A 26 -5.48 -20.01 -20.53
CA LEU A 26 -6.78 -19.49 -20.09
C LEU A 26 -6.72 -18.80 -18.73
N ILE A 27 -6.31 -19.51 -17.68
CA ILE A 27 -6.47 -19.02 -16.30
C ILE A 27 -5.64 -17.75 -16.06
N MET A 28 -4.34 -17.80 -16.35
CA MET A 28 -3.43 -16.68 -16.10
C MET A 28 -3.82 -15.46 -16.97
N PRO A 29 -3.99 -15.56 -18.30
CA PRO A 29 -4.41 -14.43 -19.13
C PRO A 29 -5.75 -13.81 -18.69
N CYS A 30 -6.79 -14.62 -18.44
CA CYS A 30 -8.10 -14.11 -18.02
C CYS A 30 -8.03 -13.40 -16.67
N THR A 31 -7.29 -13.98 -15.71
CA THR A 31 -7.09 -13.36 -14.40
C THR A 31 -6.39 -12.01 -14.53
N LEU A 32 -5.29 -11.96 -15.29
CA LEU A 32 -4.54 -10.73 -15.51
C LEU A 32 -5.43 -9.64 -16.13
N VAL A 33 -6.18 -9.96 -17.18
CA VAL A 33 -7.10 -8.99 -17.84
C VAL A 33 -8.18 -8.52 -16.87
N GLY A 34 -8.73 -9.41 -16.05
CA GLY A 34 -9.71 -9.06 -15.03
C GLY A 34 -9.17 -8.07 -13.98
N PHE A 35 -7.99 -8.33 -13.42
CA PHE A 35 -7.40 -7.41 -12.44
C PHE A 35 -6.86 -6.12 -13.05
N TYR A 36 -6.39 -6.15 -14.30
CA TYR A 36 -5.96 -4.94 -14.99
C TYR A 36 -7.14 -4.03 -15.35
N THR A 37 -8.27 -4.60 -15.75
CA THR A 37 -9.51 -3.82 -15.95
C THR A 37 -10.03 -3.27 -14.63
N LEU A 38 -9.96 -4.03 -13.53
CA LEU A 38 -10.27 -3.53 -12.19
C LEU A 38 -9.39 -2.33 -11.80
N LEU A 39 -8.09 -2.38 -12.09
CA LEU A 39 -7.15 -1.29 -11.81
C LEU A 39 -7.54 0.00 -12.57
N TRP A 40 -7.84 -0.12 -13.86
CA TRP A 40 -8.32 1.01 -14.65
C TRP A 40 -9.67 1.54 -14.16
N TYR A 41 -10.61 0.64 -13.84
CA TYR A 41 -11.91 0.99 -13.30
C TYR A 41 -11.78 1.78 -11.98
N ASP A 42 -10.90 1.33 -11.09
CA ASP A 42 -10.62 2.01 -9.82
C ASP A 42 -10.05 3.41 -10.03
N TYR A 43 -9.12 3.55 -10.97
CA TYR A 43 -8.50 4.82 -11.32
C TYR A 43 -9.51 5.84 -11.82
N PHE A 44 -10.34 5.47 -12.80
CA PHE A 44 -11.38 6.37 -13.32
C PHE A 44 -12.41 6.74 -12.25
N SER A 45 -12.78 5.77 -11.40
CA SER A 45 -13.75 6.00 -10.32
C SER A 45 -13.23 6.92 -9.21
N THR A 46 -11.91 7.03 -9.02
CA THR A 46 -11.28 7.82 -7.95
C THR A 46 -10.55 9.07 -8.46
N MET A 47 -10.67 9.38 -9.75
CA MET A 47 -9.94 10.47 -10.40
C MET A 47 -10.27 11.84 -9.78
N GLU A 48 -11.55 12.10 -9.47
CA GLU A 48 -11.96 13.37 -8.86
C GLU A 48 -11.37 13.56 -7.45
N GLU A 49 -11.34 12.48 -6.66
CA GLU A 49 -10.80 12.45 -5.31
C GLU A 49 -9.28 12.68 -5.35
N GLU A 50 -8.59 12.07 -6.33
CA GLU A 50 -7.17 12.25 -6.56
C GLU A 50 -6.81 13.71 -6.89
N LEU A 51 -7.53 14.34 -7.82
CA LEU A 51 -7.27 15.73 -8.21
C LEU A 51 -7.39 16.67 -6.99
N LYS A 52 -8.39 16.45 -6.14
CA LYS A 52 -8.63 17.24 -4.93
C LYS A 52 -7.58 16.97 -3.84
N CYS A 53 -7.24 15.70 -3.60
CA CYS A 53 -6.44 15.30 -2.43
C CYS A 53 -4.93 15.28 -2.70
N ILE A 54 -4.50 14.89 -3.89
CA ILE A 54 -3.07 14.68 -4.22
C ILE A 54 -2.49 15.90 -4.93
N TRP A 55 -3.16 16.39 -5.97
CA TRP A 55 -2.58 17.41 -6.85
C TRP A 55 -2.64 18.82 -6.27
N GLY A 56 -3.62 19.12 -5.41
CA GLY A 56 -3.74 20.40 -4.71
C GLY A 56 -2.77 20.62 -3.53
N ARG A 57 -2.00 19.60 -3.12
CA ARG A 57 -1.13 19.64 -1.93
C ARG A 57 0.36 19.76 -2.29
N PRO A 58 1.19 20.41 -1.45
CA PRO A 58 2.64 20.47 -1.65
C PRO A 58 3.27 19.07 -1.65
N MET A 59 4.45 18.95 -2.26
CA MET A 59 5.18 17.68 -2.28
C MET A 59 5.65 17.32 -0.86
N SER A 60 5.29 16.12 -0.42
CA SER A 60 5.65 15.52 0.87
C SER A 60 6.02 14.05 0.65
N THR A 61 6.81 13.47 1.54
CA THR A 61 7.15 12.03 1.52
C THR A 61 5.91 11.15 1.41
N GLY A 62 4.84 11.52 2.12
CA GLY A 62 3.55 10.86 2.04
C GLY A 62 3.00 10.84 0.61
N LYS A 63 2.94 12.01 -0.04
CA LYS A 63 2.48 12.16 -1.43
C LYS A 63 3.30 11.32 -2.41
N VAL A 64 4.62 11.23 -2.24
CA VAL A 64 5.47 10.38 -3.09
C VAL A 64 5.08 8.91 -2.93
N LEU A 65 4.91 8.41 -1.71
CA LEU A 65 4.48 7.03 -1.47
C LEU A 65 3.13 6.73 -2.14
N LEU A 66 2.19 7.68 -2.15
CA LEU A 66 0.89 7.51 -2.80
C LEU A 66 1.00 7.44 -4.31
N ILE A 67 1.79 8.33 -4.90
CA ILE A 67 2.04 8.33 -6.33
C ILE A 67 2.69 6.99 -6.73
N VAL A 68 3.73 6.56 -6.00
CA VAL A 68 4.37 5.25 -6.21
C VAL A 68 3.34 4.12 -6.08
N ASN A 69 2.59 4.07 -4.98
CA ASN A 69 1.61 3.01 -4.75
C ASN A 69 0.53 2.95 -5.85
N ARG A 70 0.05 4.11 -6.31
CA ARG A 70 -1.06 4.23 -7.27
C ARG A 70 -0.63 3.97 -8.71
N TYR A 71 0.55 4.44 -9.12
CA TYR A 71 0.97 4.39 -10.52
C TYR A 71 1.84 3.18 -10.87
N LEU A 72 2.64 2.62 -9.94
CA LEU A 72 3.45 1.43 -10.24
C LEU A 72 2.63 0.23 -10.74
N PRO A 73 1.46 -0.12 -10.16
CA PRO A 73 0.67 -1.26 -10.64
C PRO A 73 0.31 -1.20 -12.12
N PHE A 74 0.22 -0.01 -12.73
CA PHE A 74 0.00 0.11 -14.17
C PHE A 74 1.22 -0.35 -14.96
N CYS A 75 2.42 0.01 -14.52
CA CYS A 75 3.67 -0.48 -15.09
C CYS A 75 3.78 -2.00 -14.90
N ASP A 76 3.60 -2.47 -13.66
CA ASP A 76 3.67 -3.89 -13.28
C ASP A 76 2.74 -4.73 -14.16
N ALA A 77 1.47 -4.32 -14.25
CA ALA A 77 0.45 -5.03 -15.01
C ALA A 77 0.73 -4.98 -16.52
N THR A 78 1.11 -3.82 -17.07
CA THR A 78 1.42 -3.71 -18.51
C THR A 78 2.59 -4.60 -18.91
N MET A 79 3.64 -4.64 -18.08
CA MET A 79 4.79 -5.49 -18.33
C MET A 79 4.46 -6.97 -18.14
N MET A 80 3.62 -7.33 -17.17
CA MET A 80 3.11 -8.69 -17.01
C MET A 80 2.22 -9.11 -18.20
N MET A 81 1.39 -8.21 -18.74
CA MET A 81 0.65 -8.47 -19.98
C MET A 81 1.58 -8.75 -21.15
N SER A 82 2.67 -7.99 -21.27
CA SER A 82 3.68 -8.24 -22.30
C SER A 82 4.30 -9.64 -22.15
N LEU A 83 4.67 -10.05 -20.93
CA LEU A 83 5.24 -11.38 -20.66
C LEU A 83 4.29 -12.53 -21.05
N VAL A 84 2.98 -12.33 -20.93
CA VAL A 84 1.97 -13.37 -21.18
C VAL A 84 1.45 -13.39 -22.62
N PHE A 85 1.27 -12.23 -23.24
CA PHE A 85 0.65 -12.12 -24.56
C PHE A 85 1.64 -11.94 -25.71
N GLN A 86 2.88 -11.52 -25.44
CA GLN A 86 3.89 -11.30 -26.48
C GLN A 86 4.92 -12.44 -26.49
N VAL A 87 5.54 -12.59 -27.65
CA VAL A 87 6.65 -13.51 -27.89
C VAL A 87 7.95 -12.75 -27.59
N HIS A 88 8.74 -13.26 -26.65
CA HIS A 88 10.03 -12.67 -26.26
C HIS A 88 11.16 -13.63 -26.58
N THR A 89 12.37 -13.10 -26.72
CA THR A 89 13.59 -13.92 -26.64
C THR A 89 13.90 -14.30 -25.19
N GLY A 90 14.66 -15.37 -24.94
CA GLY A 90 15.02 -15.76 -23.55
C GLY A 90 15.70 -14.64 -22.75
N ARG A 91 16.53 -13.80 -23.40
CA ARG A 91 17.17 -12.64 -22.75
C ARG A 91 16.18 -11.53 -22.40
N GLU A 92 15.29 -11.18 -23.32
CA GLU A 92 14.26 -10.16 -23.07
C GLU A 92 13.31 -10.62 -21.98
N CYS A 93 12.93 -11.90 -22.01
CA CYS A 93 12.11 -12.55 -21.01
C CYS A 93 12.72 -12.42 -19.61
N HIS A 94 13.99 -12.80 -19.45
CA HIS A 94 14.70 -12.70 -18.17
C HIS A 94 14.79 -11.25 -17.67
N LEU A 95 15.12 -10.30 -18.54
CA LEU A 95 15.19 -8.89 -18.17
C LEU A 95 13.81 -8.36 -17.75
N LEU A 96 12.77 -8.65 -18.53
CA LEU A 96 11.43 -8.14 -18.31
C LEU A 96 10.81 -8.73 -17.04
N ALA A 97 10.96 -10.05 -16.82
CA ALA A 97 10.51 -10.71 -15.59
C ALA A 97 11.25 -10.17 -14.35
N GLY A 98 12.56 -9.94 -14.47
CA GLY A 98 13.34 -9.31 -13.41
C GLY A 98 12.85 -7.91 -13.05
N VAL A 99 12.63 -7.04 -14.05
CA VAL A 99 12.11 -5.69 -13.82
C VAL A 99 10.72 -5.74 -13.19
N VAL A 100 9.82 -6.58 -13.70
CA VAL A 100 8.47 -6.77 -13.11
C VAL A 100 8.55 -7.20 -11.66
N THR A 101 9.43 -8.14 -11.34
CA THR A 101 9.63 -8.63 -9.95
C THR A 101 10.06 -7.49 -9.03
N TRP A 102 11.01 -6.66 -9.46
CA TRP A 102 11.46 -5.49 -8.70
C TRP A 102 10.37 -4.42 -8.54
N LEU A 103 9.60 -4.14 -9.59
CA LEU A 103 8.52 -3.16 -9.49
C LEU A 103 7.40 -3.65 -8.55
N ILE A 104 7.01 -4.92 -8.63
CA ILE A 104 6.06 -5.54 -7.69
C ILE A 104 6.60 -5.45 -6.25
N PHE A 105 7.89 -5.70 -6.03
CA PHE A 105 8.51 -5.59 -4.71
C PHE A 105 8.47 -4.15 -4.18
N ILE A 106 8.98 -3.17 -4.95
CA ILE A 106 8.99 -1.75 -4.58
C ILE A 106 7.57 -1.26 -4.31
N GLY A 107 6.64 -1.65 -5.17
CA GLY A 107 5.25 -1.31 -5.02
C GLY A 107 4.64 -1.88 -3.73
N SER A 108 4.85 -3.16 -3.46
CA SER A 108 4.32 -3.83 -2.26
C SER A 108 4.91 -3.22 -0.99
N ALA A 109 6.20 -2.91 -1.02
CA ALA A 109 6.90 -2.18 0.04
C ALA A 109 6.31 -0.78 0.28
N ALA A 110 5.91 -0.07 -0.77
CA ALA A 110 5.21 1.22 -0.65
C ALA A 110 3.83 1.07 -0.01
N SER A 111 3.03 0.08 -0.43
CA SER A 111 1.73 -0.23 0.20
C SER A 111 1.88 -0.54 1.68
N GLU A 112 2.85 -1.39 2.02
CA GLU A 112 3.15 -1.78 3.40
C GLU A 112 3.53 -0.58 4.27
N MET A 113 4.37 0.32 3.74
CA MET A 113 4.76 1.53 4.44
C MET A 113 3.54 2.45 4.70
N ILE A 114 2.60 2.56 3.74
CA ILE A 114 1.36 3.32 3.93
C ILE A 114 0.53 2.72 5.08
N LEU A 115 0.40 1.39 5.13
CA LEU A 115 -0.33 0.72 6.19
C LEU A 115 0.33 0.88 7.57
N MET A 116 1.67 0.79 7.63
CA MET A 116 2.45 1.06 8.85
C MET A 116 2.26 2.52 9.33
N LEU A 117 2.40 3.50 8.42
CA LEU A 117 2.23 4.91 8.75
C LEU A 117 0.83 5.19 9.31
N ARG A 118 -0.22 4.65 8.68
CA ARG A 118 -1.60 4.76 9.17
C ARG A 118 -1.74 4.18 10.58
N THR A 119 -1.17 3.01 10.82
CA THR A 119 -1.25 2.33 12.12
C THR A 119 -0.50 3.11 13.20
N LEU A 120 0.67 3.68 12.89
CA LEU A 120 1.39 4.56 13.82
C LEU A 120 0.57 5.77 14.23
N ALA A 121 -0.15 6.32 13.26
CA ALA A 121 -0.95 7.51 13.47
C ALA A 121 -2.17 7.20 14.34
N ILE A 122 -2.86 6.08 14.10
CA ILE A 122 -3.93 5.55 14.99
C ILE A 122 -3.43 5.34 16.43
N TRP A 123 -2.18 4.91 16.59
CA TRP A 123 -1.54 4.70 17.89
C TRP A 123 -0.90 5.95 18.50
N GLN A 124 -1.18 7.15 17.96
CA GLN A 124 -0.61 8.43 18.44
C GLN A 124 0.91 8.40 18.59
N ARG A 125 1.61 7.75 17.64
CA ARG A 125 3.07 7.64 17.65
C ARG A 125 3.63 7.01 18.94
N ASN A 126 2.92 6.03 19.50
CA ASN A 126 3.42 5.26 20.63
C ASN A 126 4.82 4.69 20.32
N ARG A 127 5.81 4.99 21.16
CA ARG A 127 7.21 4.59 20.96
C ARG A 127 7.40 3.08 20.89
N TRP A 128 6.48 2.30 21.47
CA TRP A 128 6.52 0.84 21.38
C TRP A 128 6.18 0.34 19.98
N VAL A 129 5.10 0.85 19.38
CA VAL A 129 4.68 0.53 18.01
C VAL A 129 5.71 1.03 16.99
N LEU A 130 6.28 2.23 17.23
CA LEU A 130 7.35 2.76 16.38
C LEU A 130 8.59 1.85 16.38
N ARG A 131 9.05 1.41 17.56
CA ARG A 131 10.18 0.47 17.66
C ARG A 131 9.91 -0.85 16.94
N LEU A 132 8.68 -1.37 17.07
CA LEU A 132 8.25 -2.58 16.37
C LEU A 132 8.34 -2.40 14.85
N PHE A 133 7.79 -1.32 14.27
CA PHE A 133 7.86 -1.10 12.82
C PHE A 133 9.27 -0.80 12.33
N CYS A 134 10.10 -0.10 13.10
CA CYS A 134 11.51 0.03 12.78
C CYS A 134 12.20 -1.34 12.74
N LEU A 135 11.91 -2.24 13.67
CA LEU A 135 12.43 -3.61 13.65
C LEU A 135 11.95 -4.39 12.42
N LEU A 136 10.68 -4.27 12.04
CA LEU A 136 10.14 -4.92 10.85
C LEU A 136 10.82 -4.41 9.57
N VAL A 137 10.98 -3.09 9.42
CA VAL A 137 11.61 -2.49 8.24
C VAL A 137 13.10 -2.83 8.19
N PHE A 138 13.87 -2.55 9.24
CA PHE A 138 15.32 -2.76 9.23
C PHE A 138 15.73 -4.23 9.39
N GLY A 139 14.87 -5.08 9.97
CA GLY A 139 15.13 -6.50 10.14
C GLY A 139 14.71 -7.35 8.94
N MET A 140 13.49 -7.14 8.42
CA MET A 140 12.93 -8.02 7.38
C MET A 140 13.27 -7.54 5.96
N TRP A 141 13.28 -6.24 5.69
CA TRP A 141 13.44 -5.75 4.32
C TRP A 141 14.81 -6.09 3.70
N PRO A 142 15.95 -6.00 4.40
CA PRO A 142 17.23 -6.41 3.82
C PRO A 142 17.25 -7.87 3.39
N ILE A 143 16.58 -8.74 4.16
CA ILE A 143 16.42 -10.16 3.85
C ILE A 143 15.58 -10.30 2.57
N CYS A 144 14.43 -9.61 2.49
CA CYS A 144 13.59 -9.65 1.29
C CYS A 144 14.31 -9.11 0.05
N ILE A 145 15.04 -8.00 0.16
CA ILE A 145 15.83 -7.42 -0.93
C ILE A 145 16.87 -8.42 -1.44
N TRP A 146 17.59 -9.07 -0.52
CA TRP A 146 18.59 -10.07 -0.88
C TRP A 146 17.97 -11.29 -1.58
N LEU A 147 16.83 -11.78 -1.08
CA LEU A 147 16.11 -12.90 -1.69
C LEU A 147 15.56 -12.56 -3.07
N VAL A 148 14.97 -11.37 -3.25
CA VAL A 148 14.48 -10.90 -4.55
C VAL A 148 15.63 -10.70 -5.55
N TYR A 149 16.78 -10.19 -5.09
CA TYR A 149 17.99 -10.10 -5.91
C TYR A 149 18.49 -11.48 -6.32
N LYS A 150 18.55 -12.43 -5.38
CA LYS A 150 18.94 -13.81 -5.63
C LYS A 150 18.00 -14.48 -6.64
N GLU A 151 16.69 -14.27 -6.49
CA GLU A 151 15.67 -14.76 -7.41
C GLU A 151 15.90 -14.20 -8.82
N THR A 152 16.05 -12.88 -8.94
CA THR A 152 16.20 -12.20 -10.24
C THR A 152 17.53 -12.52 -10.93
N SER A 153 18.55 -12.96 -10.19
CA SER A 153 19.88 -13.28 -10.74
C SER A 153 20.10 -14.75 -11.07
N LYS A 154 19.34 -15.66 -10.47
CA LYS A 154 19.49 -17.11 -10.65
C LYS A 154 18.48 -17.72 -11.61
N ASN A 155 17.23 -17.25 -11.59
CA ASN A 155 16.18 -17.89 -12.38
C ASN A 155 16.38 -17.60 -13.87
N ILE A 156 16.63 -18.67 -14.62
CA ILE A 156 16.66 -18.61 -16.08
C ILE A 156 15.21 -18.73 -16.56
N TYR A 157 14.74 -17.67 -17.23
CA TYR A 157 13.48 -17.70 -17.96
C TYR A 157 13.78 -18.16 -19.38
N ASP A 158 13.24 -19.31 -19.77
CA ASP A 158 13.37 -19.84 -21.12
C ASP A 158 12.06 -19.69 -21.89
N THR A 159 12.18 -19.66 -23.21
CA THR A 159 11.06 -19.68 -24.14
C THR A 159 10.71 -21.11 -24.47
N GLU A 160 9.51 -21.58 -24.10
CA GLU A 160 9.07 -22.93 -24.46
C GLU A 160 9.08 -23.14 -25.98
N GLY A 161 9.85 -24.12 -26.47
CA GLY A 161 9.65 -24.80 -27.75
C GLY A 161 9.48 -23.93 -29.01
N GLY A 162 10.01 -22.71 -29.03
CA GLY A 162 9.82 -21.76 -30.15
C GLY A 162 8.48 -21.01 -30.15
N ILE A 163 7.65 -21.15 -29.11
CA ILE A 163 6.39 -20.41 -28.93
C ILE A 163 6.65 -19.03 -28.28
N GLY A 164 7.86 -18.79 -27.76
CA GLY A 164 8.33 -17.48 -27.30
C GLY A 164 7.63 -16.93 -26.04
N ARG A 165 6.87 -17.78 -25.33
CA ARG A 165 6.25 -17.41 -24.06
C ARG A 165 7.24 -17.58 -22.90
N CYS A 166 7.17 -16.65 -21.96
CA CYS A 166 8.02 -16.63 -20.77
C CYS A 166 7.52 -17.59 -19.70
N ILE A 167 8.28 -18.64 -19.40
CA ILE A 167 7.97 -19.58 -18.31
C ILE A 167 9.17 -19.68 -17.37
N SER A 168 8.88 -19.59 -16.07
CA SER A 168 9.87 -19.82 -15.01
C SER A 168 10.10 -21.32 -14.86
N HIS A 169 11.31 -21.80 -15.15
CA HIS A 169 11.62 -23.23 -15.20
C HIS A 169 12.13 -23.81 -13.87
N GLU A 170 12.44 -22.96 -12.88
CA GLU A 170 12.97 -23.36 -11.57
C GLU A 170 11.93 -23.26 -10.45
N ASP A 171 12.06 -24.17 -9.47
CA ASP A 171 11.30 -24.18 -8.24
C ASP A 171 11.55 -22.88 -7.45
N THR A 172 10.57 -21.97 -7.47
CA THR A 172 10.56 -20.65 -6.82
C THR A 172 10.48 -20.73 -5.28
N HIS A 173 11.26 -21.63 -4.67
CA HIS A 173 11.36 -21.79 -3.22
C HIS A 173 11.83 -20.50 -2.53
N GLU A 174 12.55 -19.63 -3.24
CA GLU A 174 13.12 -18.41 -2.69
C GLU A 174 12.08 -17.29 -2.52
N LEU A 175 10.95 -17.32 -3.26
CA LEU A 175 9.86 -16.35 -3.11
C LEU A 175 8.93 -16.64 -1.91
N TYR A 176 8.97 -17.86 -1.36
CA TYR A 176 8.18 -18.22 -0.19
C TYR A 176 8.48 -17.32 1.02
N ILE A 177 9.77 -17.10 1.32
CA ILE A 177 10.18 -16.36 2.52
C ILE A 177 9.73 -14.88 2.49
N PRO A 178 9.94 -14.10 1.39
CA PRO A 178 9.46 -12.72 1.32
C PRO A 178 7.95 -12.59 1.51
N TYR A 179 7.16 -13.47 0.90
CA TYR A 179 5.70 -13.46 1.09
C TYR A 179 5.31 -13.88 2.51
N ALA A 180 6.08 -14.75 3.17
CA ALA A 180 5.81 -15.15 4.56
C ALA A 180 6.06 -13.99 5.52
N LEU A 181 7.16 -13.27 5.32
CA LEU A 181 7.47 -12.06 6.09
C LEU A 181 6.44 -10.95 5.84
N LEU A 182 5.95 -10.79 4.61
CA LEU A 182 4.86 -9.87 4.28
C LEU A 182 3.56 -10.25 5.00
N MET A 183 3.17 -11.52 4.97
CA MET A 183 1.96 -11.99 5.67
C MET A 183 2.05 -11.79 7.18
N VAL A 184 3.24 -11.98 7.77
CA VAL A 184 3.50 -11.68 9.18
C VAL A 184 3.36 -10.18 9.47
N SER A 185 3.92 -9.30 8.64
CA SER A 185 3.82 -7.85 8.86
C SER A 185 2.38 -7.35 8.72
N GLU A 186 1.65 -7.82 7.71
CA GLU A 186 0.23 -7.53 7.51
C GLU A 186 -0.59 -8.01 8.72
N THR A 187 -0.35 -9.22 9.21
CA THR A 187 -1.03 -9.75 10.40
C THR A 187 -0.80 -8.85 11.62
N ILE A 188 0.45 -8.42 11.85
CA ILE A 188 0.78 -7.50 12.95
C ILE A 188 0.00 -6.18 12.81
N ILE A 189 -0.06 -5.62 11.60
CA ILE A 189 -0.80 -4.38 11.31
C ILE A 189 -2.31 -4.55 11.57
N VAL A 190 -2.90 -5.66 11.11
CA VAL A 190 -4.33 -5.96 11.33
C VAL A 190 -4.62 -6.12 12.81
N VAL A 191 -3.79 -6.86 13.55
CA VAL A 191 -3.95 -7.07 15.00
C VAL A 191 -3.85 -5.74 15.76
N LEU A 192 -2.83 -4.93 15.48
CA LEU A 192 -2.65 -3.63 16.15
C LEU A 192 -3.80 -2.67 15.86
N THR A 193 -4.27 -2.62 14.61
CA THR A 193 -5.42 -1.80 14.24
C THR A 193 -6.70 -2.28 14.91
N THR A 194 -6.93 -3.60 14.95
CA THR A 194 -8.12 -4.21 15.57
C THR A 194 -8.16 -4.01 17.08
N VAL A 195 -7.03 -4.22 17.76
CA VAL A 195 -6.91 -3.98 19.21
C VAL A 195 -7.24 -2.53 19.54
N LYS A 196 -6.72 -1.57 18.76
CA LYS A 196 -7.01 -0.16 18.99
C LYS A 196 -8.46 0.18 18.69
N ALA A 197 -9.03 -0.41 17.63
CA ALA A 197 -10.44 -0.28 17.31
C ALA A 197 -11.31 -0.72 18.48
N TRP A 198 -11.09 -1.93 19.03
CA TRP A 198 -11.86 -2.44 20.15
C TRP A 198 -11.72 -1.59 21.43
N GLN A 199 -10.57 -0.96 21.66
CA GLN A 199 -10.41 -0.05 22.80
C GLN A 199 -11.15 1.28 22.63
N HIS A 200 -11.28 1.77 21.39
CA HIS A 200 -11.76 3.11 21.09
C HIS A 200 -13.24 3.15 20.65
N LEU A 201 -13.73 2.10 19.98
CA LEU A 201 -15.10 1.98 19.49
C LEU A 201 -16.15 2.15 20.61
N PRO A 202 -16.07 1.42 21.74
CA PRO A 202 -17.07 1.55 22.81
C PRO A 202 -17.07 2.92 23.50
N LYS A 203 -15.96 3.67 23.40
CA LYS A 203 -15.78 4.97 24.05
C LYS A 203 -16.14 6.14 23.13
N SER A 204 -16.37 5.88 21.84
CA SER A 204 -16.61 6.91 20.85
C SER A 204 -18.09 6.97 20.48
N HIS A 205 -18.73 8.11 20.76
CA HIS A 205 -20.13 8.36 20.38
C HIS A 205 -20.27 8.87 18.93
N SER A 206 -19.17 9.02 18.19
CA SER A 206 -19.20 9.55 16.83
C SER A 206 -19.44 8.45 15.80
N ALA A 207 -20.57 8.54 15.09
CA ALA A 207 -20.93 7.61 14.00
C ALA A 207 -19.84 7.52 12.91
N TRP A 208 -19.10 8.61 12.67
CA TRP A 208 -18.02 8.63 11.68
C TRP A 208 -16.82 7.78 12.09
N VAL A 209 -16.46 7.74 13.38
CA VAL A 209 -15.38 6.89 13.89
C VAL A 209 -15.77 5.41 13.74
N HIS A 210 -17.03 5.08 14.04
CA HIS A 210 -17.55 3.73 13.83
C HIS A 210 -17.49 3.30 12.37
N GLN A 211 -17.90 4.18 11.44
CA GLN A 211 -17.86 3.89 10.01
C GLN A 211 -16.42 3.72 9.50
N LEU A 212 -15.51 4.61 9.91
CA LEU A 212 -14.09 4.54 9.55
C LEU A 212 -13.44 3.22 9.99
N TYR A 213 -13.69 2.77 11.21
CA TYR A 213 -13.14 1.51 11.71
C TYR A 213 -13.80 0.30 11.07
N ARG A 214 -15.12 0.31 10.86
CA ARG A 214 -15.84 -0.81 10.23
C ARG A 214 -15.39 -1.00 8.79
N ASP A 215 -15.40 0.06 8.00
CA ASP A 215 -15.03 -0.01 6.58
C ASP A 215 -13.52 -0.25 6.47
N GLY A 216 -12.70 0.47 7.26
CA GLY A 216 -11.26 0.31 7.31
C GLY A 216 -10.77 -1.09 7.70
N LEU A 217 -11.37 -1.73 8.70
CA LEU A 217 -11.00 -3.08 9.16
C LEU A 217 -11.42 -4.17 8.18
N LEU A 218 -12.57 -4.02 7.52
CA LEU A 218 -12.98 -4.96 6.48
C LEU A 218 -11.96 -5.03 5.35
N PHE A 219 -11.39 -3.89 4.95
CA PHE A 219 -10.33 -3.86 3.94
C PHE A 219 -9.05 -4.58 4.40
N TYR A 220 -8.63 -4.36 5.65
CA TYR A 220 -7.49 -5.09 6.22
C TYR A 220 -7.69 -6.59 6.23
N PHE A 221 -8.92 -7.03 6.53
CA PHE A 221 -9.27 -8.44 6.47
C PHE A 221 -9.21 -8.99 5.04
N TYR A 222 -9.72 -8.27 4.04
CA TYR A 222 -9.62 -8.70 2.64
C TYR A 222 -8.17 -8.81 2.14
N VAL A 223 -7.31 -7.85 2.49
CA VAL A 223 -5.87 -7.92 2.16
C VAL A 223 -5.25 -9.17 2.79
N LEU A 224 -5.49 -9.38 4.09
CA LEU A 224 -4.96 -10.54 4.80
C LEU A 224 -5.45 -11.87 4.20
N CYS A 225 -6.72 -11.96 3.80
CA CYS A 225 -7.26 -13.14 3.12
C CYS A 225 -6.55 -13.42 1.79
N ILE A 226 -6.36 -12.39 0.95
CA ILE A 226 -5.69 -12.56 -0.34
C ILE A 226 -4.22 -12.94 -0.14
N SER A 227 -3.52 -12.32 0.81
CA SER A 227 -2.14 -12.68 1.14
C SER A 227 -2.01 -14.08 1.70
N THR A 228 -2.99 -14.53 2.51
CA THR A 228 -3.05 -15.91 3.00
C THR A 228 -3.28 -16.89 1.85
N LEU A 229 -4.17 -16.57 0.92
CA LEU A 229 -4.40 -17.38 -0.28
C LEU A 229 -3.15 -17.45 -1.16
N ASN A 230 -2.48 -16.32 -1.40
CA ASN A 230 -1.23 -16.31 -2.16
C ASN A 230 -0.13 -17.14 -1.47
N MET A 231 0.01 -17.02 -0.15
CA MET A 231 0.92 -17.86 0.64
C MET A 231 0.58 -19.35 0.55
N ALA A 232 -0.70 -19.71 0.63
CA ALA A 232 -1.15 -21.09 0.46
C ALA A 232 -0.81 -21.62 -0.94
N MET A 233 -0.97 -20.82 -1.99
CA MET A 233 -0.62 -21.20 -3.36
C MET A 233 0.89 -21.37 -3.55
N ILE A 234 1.72 -20.49 -2.97
CA ILE A 234 3.19 -20.61 -3.05
C ILE A 234 3.69 -21.86 -2.32
N SER A 235 3.09 -22.20 -1.18
CA SER A 235 3.56 -23.28 -0.30
C SER A 235 3.04 -24.67 -0.68
N ALA A 236 1.76 -24.79 -1.02
CA ALA A 236 1.08 -26.06 -1.26
C ALA A 236 0.50 -26.18 -2.67
N GLY A 237 0.58 -25.11 -3.48
CA GLY A 237 0.06 -25.11 -4.84
C GLY A 237 0.94 -25.89 -5.82
N PRO A 238 0.36 -26.38 -6.93
CA PRO A 238 1.12 -26.92 -8.06
C PRO A 238 2.13 -25.90 -8.59
N VAL A 239 3.25 -26.37 -9.13
CA VAL A 239 4.40 -25.55 -9.57
C VAL A 239 3.97 -24.37 -10.46
N TYR A 240 3.03 -24.61 -11.38
CA TYR A 240 2.52 -23.61 -12.31
C TYR A 240 1.64 -22.53 -11.65
N TYR A 241 0.96 -22.82 -10.53
CA TYR A 241 0.12 -21.84 -9.82
C TYR A 241 0.85 -21.04 -8.74
N LYS A 242 2.11 -21.36 -8.40
CA LYS A 242 2.83 -20.72 -7.28
C LYS A 242 2.87 -19.18 -7.41
N SER A 243 2.94 -18.64 -8.63
CA SER A 243 2.99 -17.20 -8.88
C SER A 243 1.66 -16.57 -9.33
N TRP A 244 0.56 -17.33 -9.34
CA TRP A 244 -0.71 -16.90 -9.93
C TRP A 244 -1.31 -15.68 -9.23
N LEU A 245 -1.29 -15.66 -7.89
CA LEU A 245 -1.93 -14.62 -7.08
C LEU A 245 -1.02 -13.43 -6.76
N VAL A 246 0.23 -13.44 -7.22
CA VAL A 246 1.21 -12.37 -6.97
C VAL A 246 0.74 -11.02 -7.52
N LEU A 247 0.42 -10.93 -8.82
CA LEU A 247 -0.05 -9.68 -9.42
C LEU A 247 -1.46 -9.30 -8.93
N PRO A 248 -2.44 -10.22 -8.85
CA PRO A 248 -3.73 -9.93 -8.21
C PRO A 248 -3.60 -9.33 -6.81
N GLN A 249 -2.79 -9.94 -5.93
CA GLN A 249 -2.52 -9.42 -4.60
C GLN A 249 -1.93 -8.01 -4.68
N ARG A 250 -0.94 -7.78 -5.54
CA ARG A 250 -0.32 -6.46 -5.74
C ARG A 250 -1.34 -5.38 -6.13
N ILE A 251 -2.20 -5.68 -7.10
CA ILE A 251 -3.23 -4.73 -7.59
C ILE A 251 -4.25 -4.43 -6.50
N VAL A 252 -4.78 -5.47 -5.85
CA VAL A 252 -5.77 -5.29 -4.77
C VAL A 252 -5.17 -4.53 -3.60
N HIS A 253 -3.93 -4.82 -3.22
CA HIS A 253 -3.26 -4.12 -2.13
C HIS A 253 -3.14 -2.61 -2.42
N SER A 254 -2.77 -2.24 -3.66
CA SER A 254 -2.72 -0.84 -4.06
C SER A 254 -4.09 -0.17 -4.06
N VAL A 255 -5.09 -0.78 -4.72
CA VAL A 255 -6.47 -0.25 -4.81
C VAL A 255 -7.05 -0.01 -3.42
N LEU A 256 -6.94 -0.99 -2.52
CA LEU A 256 -7.47 -0.89 -1.16
C LEU A 256 -6.75 0.18 -0.34
N CYS A 257 -5.42 0.28 -0.45
CA CYS A 257 -4.66 1.36 0.20
C CYS A 257 -5.12 2.75 -0.28
N ASN A 258 -5.35 2.92 -1.58
CA ASN A 258 -5.76 4.19 -2.16
C ASN A 258 -7.18 4.58 -1.70
N ARG A 259 -8.15 3.65 -1.76
CA ARG A 259 -9.55 3.88 -1.35
C ARG A 259 -9.66 4.32 0.11
N VAL A 260 -8.98 3.60 0.99
CA VAL A 260 -8.91 3.91 2.41
C VAL A 260 -8.36 5.31 2.63
N LEU A 261 -7.32 5.66 1.88
CA LEU A 261 -6.66 6.93 2.09
C LEU A 261 -7.47 8.11 1.56
N PHE A 262 -8.14 7.99 0.41
CA PHE A 262 -9.04 9.02 -0.05
C PHE A 262 -10.19 9.25 0.93
N PHE A 263 -10.74 8.18 1.51
CA PHE A 263 -11.74 8.30 2.56
C PHE A 263 -11.22 9.07 3.79
N LEU A 264 -9.94 8.92 4.14
CA LEU A 264 -9.30 9.64 5.24
C LEU A 264 -8.99 11.10 4.92
N LEU A 265 -8.59 11.38 3.68
CA LEU A 265 -8.19 12.71 3.19
C LEU A 265 -9.36 13.58 2.75
N ASP A 266 -10.57 13.02 2.67
CA ASP A 266 -11.77 13.76 2.25
C ASP A 266 -11.96 15.01 3.14
N PRO A 267 -12.00 16.22 2.55
CA PRO A 267 -12.24 17.47 3.29
C PRO A 267 -13.55 17.50 4.07
N GLN A 268 -14.57 16.73 3.66
CA GLN A 268 -15.83 16.62 4.40
C GLN A 268 -15.63 15.87 5.73
N VAL A 269 -14.77 14.86 5.71
CA VAL A 269 -14.34 14.14 6.91
C VAL A 269 -13.53 15.06 7.82
N ALA A 270 -12.63 15.88 7.27
CA ALA A 270 -11.88 16.86 8.04
C ALA A 270 -12.78 17.92 8.69
N ARG A 271 -13.82 18.40 7.99
CA ARG A 271 -14.78 19.37 8.54
C ARG A 271 -15.70 18.80 9.62
N ARG A 272 -16.07 17.51 9.56
CA ARG A 272 -16.84 16.85 10.64
C ARG A 272 -16.04 16.60 11.91
N LYS A 273 -14.70 16.69 11.87
CA LYS A 273 -13.84 16.60 13.05
C LYS A 273 -13.85 17.89 13.90
N GLU A 274 -14.27 19.04 13.34
CA GLU A 274 -14.47 20.25 14.15
C GLU A 274 -15.84 20.19 14.84
N PRO A 275 -15.90 20.29 16.18
CA PRO A 275 -17.16 20.42 16.89
C PRO A 275 -17.90 21.66 16.37
N SER A 276 -19.19 21.47 16.07
CA SER A 276 -20.14 22.54 15.74
C SER A 276 -20.44 23.43 16.96
N ASP A 277 -19.40 24.00 17.58
CA ASP A 277 -19.50 24.95 18.72
C ASP A 277 -18.93 26.33 18.39
N ARG A 278 -18.64 26.63 17.11
CA ARG A 278 -18.43 28.01 16.69
C ARG A 278 -19.75 28.61 16.24
N VAL A 279 -20.44 29.21 17.21
CA VAL A 279 -21.47 30.24 16.97
C VAL A 279 -20.94 31.21 15.90
N PRO A 280 -21.70 31.52 14.84
CA PRO A 280 -21.26 32.51 13.86
C PRO A 280 -21.24 33.88 14.55
N ILE A 281 -20.04 34.40 14.81
CA ILE A 281 -19.88 35.82 15.13
C ILE A 281 -20.19 36.57 13.84
N SER A 282 -21.40 37.12 13.76
CA SER A 282 -21.69 38.22 12.85
C SER A 282 -20.77 39.39 13.22
N ASN A 283 -19.85 39.76 12.35
CA ASN A 283 -19.72 41.12 11.83
C ASN A 283 -18.46 41.27 10.95
N GLN A 284 -18.72 41.61 9.69
CA GLN A 284 -18.19 42.79 9.01
C GLN A 284 -16.67 43.01 9.03
N GLY A 285 -16.01 42.79 7.87
CA GLY A 285 -14.69 43.37 7.62
C GLY A 285 -13.80 42.56 6.69
N ARG A 286 -13.72 43.02 5.44
CA ARG A 286 -12.78 42.64 4.38
C ARG A 286 -11.31 42.60 4.86
N SER A 287 -10.65 41.44 4.86
CA SER A 287 -9.25 41.28 4.41
C SER A 287 -8.82 39.80 4.39
N SER A 288 -8.13 39.41 3.32
CA SER A 288 -7.47 38.12 3.13
C SER A 288 -6.39 37.90 4.19
N VAL A 289 -6.62 36.98 5.14
CA VAL A 289 -5.63 36.61 6.15
C VAL A 289 -4.76 35.45 5.62
N ILE A 290 -3.59 35.82 5.11
CA ILE A 290 -2.42 34.93 5.07
C ILE A 290 -1.86 34.92 6.49
N ASN A 291 -1.90 33.75 7.15
CA ASN A 291 -1.37 33.60 8.51
C ASN A 291 0.16 33.60 8.49
N SER A 292 0.79 34.76 8.64
CA SER A 292 2.20 34.88 9.02
C SER A 292 2.30 35.43 10.45
N VAL A 293 2.89 34.66 11.36
CA VAL A 293 3.21 35.12 12.72
C VAL A 293 4.58 35.78 12.70
N VAL A 294 4.64 37.08 12.98
CA VAL A 294 5.88 37.84 13.16
C VAL A 294 6.26 37.75 14.64
N VAL A 295 7.45 37.21 14.93
CA VAL A 295 8.04 37.23 16.28
C VAL A 295 9.11 38.31 16.31
N THR A 296 8.88 39.37 17.10
CA THR A 296 9.86 40.41 17.37
C THR A 296 10.67 40.08 18.63
N GLY A 297 11.99 39.91 18.48
CA GLY A 297 12.92 39.78 19.59
C GLY A 297 13.36 41.14 20.14
N ALA A 298 13.77 41.19 21.41
CA ALA A 298 14.09 42.40 22.18
C ALA A 298 15.31 43.22 21.70
N HIS A 299 15.93 42.89 20.56
CA HIS A 299 17.06 43.63 19.99
C HIS A 299 16.90 44.05 18.52
N GLY A 300 15.67 44.05 17.97
CA GLY A 300 15.40 44.71 16.69
C GLY A 300 15.92 43.99 15.44
N GLU A 301 16.38 42.74 15.53
CA GLU A 301 16.59 41.90 14.35
C GLU A 301 15.29 41.18 13.94
N VAL A 302 14.83 41.48 12.73
CA VAL A 302 13.73 40.76 12.07
C VAL A 302 14.30 39.50 11.42
N THR A 303 14.21 38.36 12.09
CA THR A 303 14.54 37.05 11.48
C THR A 303 13.27 36.38 10.99
N THR A 304 13.04 36.42 9.67
CA THR A 304 12.00 35.61 9.03
C THR A 304 12.46 34.16 9.00
N ARG A 305 12.07 33.35 9.99
CA ARG A 305 12.20 31.89 9.90
C ARG A 305 10.96 31.30 9.26
N THR A 306 11.08 30.92 7.99
CA THR A 306 10.15 30.01 7.32
C THR A 306 10.27 28.63 7.96
N PHE A 307 9.40 28.35 8.95
CA PHE A 307 9.21 26.98 9.43
C PHE A 307 8.41 26.20 8.38
N ASN A 308 9.00 25.11 7.89
CA ASN A 308 8.38 24.23 6.92
C ASN A 308 7.34 23.35 7.63
N ILE A 309 6.08 23.80 7.65
CA ILE A 309 4.93 23.18 8.35
C ILE A 309 4.41 21.91 7.64
N ASN A 310 5.04 21.48 6.54
CA ASN A 310 4.46 20.50 5.61
C ASN A 310 4.77 19.03 5.92
N ASP A 311 5.82 18.71 6.69
CA ASP A 311 6.11 17.32 7.07
C ASP A 311 5.23 16.85 8.23
N ASP A 312 4.90 17.75 9.15
CA ASP A 312 4.03 17.43 10.29
C ASP A 312 2.57 17.32 9.86
N LEU A 313 2.08 18.07 8.87
CA LEU A 313 0.66 18.06 8.50
C LEU A 313 0.19 16.71 7.93
N PHE A 314 1.03 16.00 7.17
CA PHE A 314 0.68 14.68 6.63
C PHE A 314 0.69 13.58 7.72
N LEU A 315 1.56 13.72 8.72
CA LEU A 315 1.61 12.84 9.90
C LEU A 315 0.58 13.23 10.98
N GLU A 316 0.17 14.51 11.02
CA GLU A 316 -0.79 15.09 11.96
C GLU A 316 -2.24 14.92 11.48
N GLU A 317 -2.50 14.80 10.17
CA GLU A 317 -3.82 14.44 9.65
C GLU A 317 -4.19 12.97 9.92
N MET A 318 -3.19 12.08 9.97
CA MET A 318 -3.41 10.64 10.20
C MET A 318 -3.47 10.27 11.69
N GLY A 319 -2.95 11.11 12.60
CA GLY A 319 -2.92 10.84 14.04
C GLY A 319 -3.85 11.74 14.85
N PRO A 320 -4.46 11.28 15.96
CA PRO A 320 -5.27 12.17 16.77
C PRO A 320 -4.36 13.20 17.45
N ARG A 321 -4.68 14.49 17.23
CA ARG A 321 -4.07 15.65 17.88
C ARG A 321 -3.90 15.38 19.37
N LEU A 322 -2.68 15.56 19.87
CA LEU A 322 -2.40 15.64 21.30
C LEU A 322 -3.32 16.70 21.91
N HIS A 323 -4.19 16.29 22.82
CA HIS A 323 -4.79 17.19 23.79
C HIS A 323 -3.64 17.84 24.56
N ARG A 324 -3.28 19.06 24.19
CA ARG A 324 -2.52 19.94 25.09
C ARG A 324 -3.49 20.30 26.20
N THR A 325 -3.36 19.61 27.33
CA THR A 325 -4.04 19.91 28.58
C THR A 325 -3.85 21.39 28.91
N SER A 326 -4.97 22.09 29.05
CA SER A 326 -5.05 23.39 29.70
C SER A 326 -4.64 23.21 31.16
N THR A 327 -3.44 23.64 31.52
CA THR A 327 -3.13 23.95 32.92
C THR A 327 -3.51 25.40 33.18
N SER A 328 -4.69 25.57 33.78
CA SER A 328 -5.07 26.79 34.49
C SER A 328 -4.31 26.92 35.80
N ALA A 329 -4.03 28.17 36.16
CA ALA A 329 -3.81 28.69 37.51
C ALA A 329 -2.48 28.39 38.22
N GLU A 330 -1.60 29.40 38.22
CA GLU A 330 -0.94 29.89 39.44
C GLU A 330 -0.97 31.42 39.40
N SER A 331 -1.96 32.02 40.09
CA SER A 331 -1.95 33.44 40.43
C SER A 331 -1.20 33.61 41.74
N SER A 332 0.04 34.09 41.67
CA SER A 332 0.77 34.54 42.85
C SER A 332 0.41 35.99 43.13
N SER A 333 -0.27 36.19 44.26
CA SER A 333 -0.56 37.47 44.89
C SER A 333 0.68 38.34 45.02
N PHE A 334 0.59 39.60 44.59
CA PHE A 334 1.41 40.69 45.12
C PHE A 334 0.51 41.92 45.33
N TYR A 335 0.13 42.11 46.58
CA TYR A 335 -0.27 43.42 47.11
C TYR A 335 0.99 44.26 47.32
N LEU A 336 0.97 45.53 46.93
CA LEU A 336 1.57 46.65 47.67
C LEU A 336 1.18 47.99 47.01
N SER A 337 0.12 48.57 47.59
CA SER A 337 -0.12 49.99 47.92
C SER A 337 0.64 51.11 47.17
N ARG A 338 -0.17 51.96 46.51
CA ARG A 338 0.00 53.42 46.32
C ARG A 338 0.11 54.15 47.69
N PRO A 339 0.60 55.41 47.79
CA PRO A 339 0.21 56.59 46.99
C PRO A 339 0.96 56.80 45.68
#